data_AF-A0A7X7DXG4-F1
#
_entry.id   AF-A0A7X7DXG4-F1
#
_cell.length_a   1.000
_cell.length_b   1.000
_cell.length_c   1.000
_cell.angle_alpha   90.00
_cell.angle_beta   90.00
_cell.angle_gamma   90.00
#
_symmetry.space_group_name_H-M   'P 1'
#
loop_
_entity.id
_entity.type
_entity.pdbx_description
1 polymer ?
#
loop_
_entity_poly.entity_id
_entity_poly.type
_entity_poly.pdbx_seq_one_letter_code
_entity_poly.pdbx_strand_id
1 'polypeptide(L)'
;HSLVNINNGGTMVKTPTFYVFKMYIPHHTNNAKFLPLTSSPTYEKTNNLNAVDVAATVDDSGIVNISFVNIDLNATRDVKVTLSGDNRYLFKSAEVVTGSSYKSYNPFGQAEQVNIQTLPASNCKVNGNVVEVKLPSKCVAMVRLKPEPKNGVSKMHLSGTINDIANAFSVKSGANGSIIVSSSVSMETPVLLSLYSADGKTLIESSKSLNAGSCILGNNIGKGIYFVKITGNNLNLTKQIVVGK
;
A
#
# COMPACT_ATOMS: atom_id res chain seq x y z
N HIS A 1 5.34 -23.55 10.54
CA HIS A 1 4.72 -24.41 11.57
C HIS A 1 3.81 -25.44 10.89
N SER A 2 4.25 -26.69 10.75
CA SER A 2 3.40 -27.80 10.32
C SER A 2 3.70 -28.98 11.23
N LEU A 3 2.73 -29.88 11.43
CA LEU A 3 2.96 -31.13 12.18
C LEU A 3 3.15 -32.27 11.19
N VAL A 4 4.06 -33.19 11.53
CA VAL A 4 4.36 -34.39 10.74
C VAL A 4 3.95 -35.62 11.56
N ASN A 5 3.16 -36.51 10.98
CA ASN A 5 2.87 -37.81 11.58
C ASN A 5 3.91 -38.83 11.08
N ILE A 6 4.90 -39.13 11.92
CA ILE A 6 5.97 -40.09 11.62
C ILE A 6 5.49 -41.54 11.57
N ASN A 7 4.35 -41.85 12.21
CA ASN A 7 3.79 -43.21 12.24
C ASN A 7 2.90 -43.51 11.02
N ASN A 8 2.57 -42.50 10.21
CA ASN A 8 1.74 -42.63 9.01
C ASN A 8 2.45 -42.06 7.77
N GLY A 9 3.63 -42.60 7.46
CA GLY A 9 4.36 -42.30 6.22
C GLY A 9 4.81 -40.85 6.04
N GLY A 10 4.93 -40.06 7.12
CA GLY A 10 5.35 -38.66 7.03
C GLY A 10 4.25 -37.69 6.57
N THR A 11 2.98 -38.06 6.72
CA THR A 11 1.84 -37.20 6.37
C THR A 11 1.92 -35.88 7.14
N MET A 12 1.81 -34.75 6.44
CA MET A 12 1.85 -33.41 7.03
C MET A 12 0.47 -32.78 7.16
N VAL A 13 0.26 -31.99 8.22
CA VAL A 13 -0.92 -31.14 8.38
C VAL A 13 -0.52 -29.72 8.76
N LYS A 14 -1.19 -28.74 8.14
CA LYS A 14 -1.04 -27.33 8.49
C LYS A 14 -1.90 -27.04 9.71
N THR A 15 -1.31 -26.47 10.76
CA THR A 15 -2.05 -26.13 11.98
C THR A 15 -2.78 -24.80 11.83
N PRO A 16 -3.77 -24.48 12.68
CA PRO A 16 -4.29 -23.11 12.78
C PRO A 16 -3.17 -22.08 12.94
N THR A 17 -2.13 -22.39 13.73
CA THR A 17 -0.94 -21.56 13.91
C THR A 17 -0.16 -21.34 12.60
N PHE A 18 -0.04 -22.35 11.74
CA PHE A 18 0.53 -22.18 10.38
C PHE A 18 -0.15 -21.03 9.64
N TYR A 19 -1.48 -21.04 9.68
CA TYR A 19 -2.30 -20.11 8.93
C TYR A 19 -2.24 -18.70 9.49
N VAL A 20 -2.17 -18.55 10.81
CA VAL A 20 -1.91 -17.25 11.45
C VAL A 20 -0.55 -16.68 11.01
N PHE A 21 0.52 -17.48 11.06
CA PHE A 21 1.85 -17.02 10.59
C PHE A 21 1.87 -16.67 9.11
N LYS A 22 1.22 -17.47 8.26
CA LYS A 22 1.09 -17.19 6.84
C LYS A 22 0.32 -15.88 6.59
N MET A 23 -0.77 -15.66 7.32
CA MET A 23 -1.58 -14.44 7.21
C MET A 23 -0.80 -13.19 7.67
N TYR A 24 0.15 -13.34 8.58
CA TYR A 24 0.96 -12.24 9.11
C TYR A 24 2.20 -11.88 8.29
N ILE A 25 2.49 -12.61 7.21
CA ILE A 25 3.60 -12.28 6.29
C ILE A 25 3.66 -10.78 5.90
N PRO A 26 2.53 -10.09 5.60
CA PRO A 26 2.57 -8.67 5.24
C PRO A 26 3.16 -7.73 6.31
N HIS A 27 3.18 -8.12 7.59
CA HIS A 27 3.86 -7.35 8.65
C HIS A 27 5.40 -7.45 8.59
N HIS A 28 5.95 -8.38 7.81
CA HIS A 28 7.38 -8.69 7.77
C HIS A 28 8.01 -8.50 6.39
N THR A 29 7.23 -8.08 5.39
CA THR A 29 7.68 -7.89 4.00
C THR A 29 7.63 -6.41 3.60
N ASN A 30 8.31 -6.05 2.52
CA ASN A 30 8.28 -4.69 1.94
C ASN A 30 8.65 -3.57 2.92
N ASN A 31 9.59 -3.85 3.83
CA ASN A 31 10.04 -2.92 4.87
C ASN A 31 8.89 -2.36 5.73
N ALA A 32 7.86 -3.19 5.99
CA ALA A 32 6.73 -2.82 6.85
C ALA A 32 7.19 -2.27 8.21
N LYS A 33 6.69 -1.10 8.57
CA LYS A 33 7.00 -0.40 9.83
C LYS A 33 5.77 -0.38 10.73
N PHE A 34 5.95 -0.62 12.02
CA PHE A 34 4.88 -0.55 13.00
C PHE A 34 4.27 0.86 13.07
N LEU A 35 2.95 0.90 13.07
CA LEU A 35 2.19 2.11 13.35
C LEU A 35 1.89 2.17 14.86
N PRO A 36 2.29 3.23 15.57
CA PRO A 36 1.98 3.39 16.99
C PRO A 36 0.47 3.42 17.21
N LEU A 37 -0.01 2.57 18.12
CA LEU A 37 -1.41 2.58 18.55
C LEU A 37 -1.51 3.44 19.82
N THR A 38 -2.03 4.65 19.67
CA THR A 38 -2.37 5.52 20.80
C THR A 38 -3.72 5.08 21.32
N SER A 39 -3.73 4.04 22.15
CA SER A 39 -4.94 3.48 22.73
C SER A 39 -5.73 4.57 23.49
N SER A 40 -7.00 4.75 23.14
CA SER A 40 -8.04 4.71 24.17
C SER A 40 -9.23 3.93 23.65
N PRO A 41 -9.12 2.60 23.65
CA PRO A 41 -10.26 1.77 23.39
C PRO A 41 -11.02 1.62 24.70
N THR A 42 -12.26 2.07 24.71
CA THR A 42 -13.32 1.46 25.52
C THR A 42 -13.52 0.02 25.04
N TYR A 43 -12.50 -0.84 25.17
CA TYR A 43 -12.68 -2.26 24.86
C TYR A 43 -13.53 -2.87 25.96
N GLU A 44 -14.63 -3.49 25.54
CA GLU A 44 -15.30 -4.45 26.40
C GLU A 44 -14.27 -5.50 26.83
N LYS A 45 -14.20 -5.74 28.13
CA LYS A 45 -13.35 -6.79 28.67
C LYS A 45 -14.11 -8.10 28.62
N THR A 46 -13.39 -9.17 28.31
CA THR A 46 -13.85 -10.54 28.54
C THR A 46 -12.80 -11.24 29.38
N ASN A 47 -13.21 -11.85 30.50
CA ASN A 47 -12.31 -12.51 31.45
C ASN A 47 -11.10 -11.64 31.86
N ASN A 48 -11.33 -10.36 32.16
CA ASN A 48 -10.30 -9.36 32.53
C ASN A 48 -9.24 -9.04 31.45
N LEU A 49 -9.38 -9.57 30.24
CA LEU A 49 -8.56 -9.24 29.07
C LEU A 49 -9.35 -8.35 28.12
N ASN A 50 -8.64 -7.61 27.26
CA ASN A 50 -9.29 -6.89 26.15
C ASN A 50 -9.97 -7.93 25.25
N ALA A 51 -11.24 -7.74 24.92
CA ALA A 51 -11.91 -8.67 24.00
C ALA A 51 -11.29 -8.66 22.60
N VAL A 52 -10.65 -7.54 22.22
CA VAL A 52 -9.96 -7.38 20.95
C VAL A 52 -8.56 -6.82 21.14
N ASP A 53 -7.57 -7.45 20.52
CA ASP A 53 -6.22 -6.90 20.33
C ASP A 53 -6.01 -6.50 18.87
N VAL A 54 -5.21 -5.45 18.66
CA VAL A 54 -4.95 -4.85 17.34
C VAL A 54 -3.46 -4.55 17.20
N ALA A 55 -2.92 -4.79 16.01
CA ALA A 55 -1.60 -4.32 15.61
C ALA A 55 -1.63 -3.86 14.15
N ALA A 56 -0.79 -2.89 13.79
CA ALA A 56 -0.77 -2.34 12.45
C ALA A 56 0.64 -2.02 11.97
N THR A 57 0.87 -2.17 10.66
CA THR A 57 2.09 -1.76 9.98
C THR A 57 1.76 -1.06 8.67
N VAL A 58 2.63 -0.17 8.21
CA VAL A 58 2.60 0.39 6.86
C VAL A 58 3.86 -0.03 6.09
N ASP A 59 3.72 -0.48 4.85
CA ASP A 59 4.84 -0.84 3.98
C ASP A 59 5.31 0.33 3.10
N ASP A 60 6.42 0.15 2.38
CA ASP A 60 6.98 1.18 1.49
C ASP A 60 6.04 1.59 0.33
N SER A 61 5.04 0.75 0.02
CA SER A 61 3.97 1.07 -0.95
C SER A 61 2.80 1.83 -0.33
N GLY A 62 2.88 2.17 0.96
CA GLY A 62 1.83 2.82 1.73
C GLY A 62 0.67 1.89 2.10
N ILE A 63 0.78 0.58 1.85
CA ILE A 63 -0.27 -0.38 2.22
C ILE A 63 -0.24 -0.53 3.73
N VAL A 64 -1.40 -0.31 4.34
CA VAL A 64 -1.60 -0.53 5.76
C VAL A 64 -2.14 -1.94 5.98
N ASN A 65 -1.42 -2.73 6.77
CA ASN A 65 -1.82 -4.06 7.20
C ASN A 65 -2.25 -3.96 8.67
N ILE A 66 -3.47 -4.37 8.99
CA ILE A 66 -4.04 -4.31 10.35
C ILE A 66 -4.47 -5.72 10.74
N SER A 67 -3.84 -6.28 11.76
CA SER A 67 -4.23 -7.55 12.37
C SER A 67 -5.13 -7.33 13.56
N PHE A 68 -6.15 -8.16 13.70
CA PHE A 68 -7.08 -8.18 14.82
C PHE A 68 -7.14 -9.57 15.44
N VAL A 69 -7.28 -9.64 16.76
CA VAL A 69 -7.57 -10.88 17.49
C VAL A 69 -8.84 -10.65 18.29
N ASN A 70 -9.89 -11.46 18.05
CA ASN A 70 -11.08 -11.49 18.90
C ASN A 70 -11.02 -12.73 19.79
N ILE A 71 -10.81 -12.52 21.09
CA ILE A 71 -10.71 -13.61 22.08
C ILE A 71 -12.09 -14.06 22.61
N ASP A 72 -13.17 -13.35 22.27
CA ASP A 72 -14.51 -13.77 22.65
C ASP A 72 -14.89 -15.05 21.91
N LEU A 73 -15.21 -16.10 22.66
CA LEU A 73 -15.52 -17.42 22.11
C LEU A 73 -16.89 -17.45 21.40
N ASN A 74 -17.78 -16.51 21.73
CA ASN A 74 -19.19 -16.55 21.39
C ASN A 74 -19.64 -15.31 20.61
N ALA A 75 -19.20 -14.12 21.00
CA ALA A 75 -19.67 -12.87 20.43
C ALA A 75 -18.82 -12.38 19.24
N THR A 76 -19.51 -11.83 18.25
CA THR A 76 -18.87 -10.98 17.24
C THR A 76 -18.48 -9.64 17.86
N ARG A 77 -17.42 -9.01 17.35
CA ARG A 77 -16.95 -7.71 17.85
C ARG A 77 -16.85 -6.70 16.71
N ASP A 78 -17.49 -5.55 16.89
CA ASP A 78 -17.35 -4.42 15.97
C ASP A 78 -16.21 -3.52 16.46
N VAL A 79 -15.25 -3.26 15.58
CA VAL A 79 -14.03 -2.53 15.89
C VAL A 79 -13.91 -1.35 14.94
N LYS A 80 -13.67 -0.17 15.51
CA LYS A 80 -13.41 1.05 14.74
C LYS A 80 -11.96 1.47 14.93
N VAL A 81 -11.23 1.58 13.83
CA VAL A 81 -9.86 2.05 13.78
C VAL A 81 -9.83 3.36 12.99
N THR A 82 -9.26 4.41 13.59
CA THR A 82 -8.98 5.67 12.90
C THR A 82 -7.50 5.76 12.63
N LEU A 83 -7.11 5.87 11.36
CA LEU A 83 -5.73 6.08 10.96
C LEU A 83 -5.42 7.58 11.05
N SER A 84 -4.43 7.94 11.86
CA SER A 84 -3.99 9.32 12.01
C SER A 84 -3.34 9.87 10.73
N GLY A 85 -3.44 11.19 10.55
CA GLY A 85 -2.94 11.90 9.36
C GLY A 85 -4.01 12.09 8.27
N ASP A 86 -3.63 12.78 7.20
CA ASP A 86 -4.55 13.23 6.14
C ASP A 86 -4.75 12.22 5.00
N ASN A 87 -4.14 11.04 5.12
CA ASN A 87 -4.24 10.00 4.09
C ASN A 87 -5.60 9.30 4.18
N ARG A 88 -6.26 9.18 3.03
CA ARG A 88 -7.46 8.37 2.86
C ARG A 88 -7.04 7.00 2.34
N TYR A 89 -7.87 6.00 2.60
CA TYR A 89 -7.58 4.61 2.25
C TYR A 89 -8.77 3.96 1.55
N LEU A 90 -8.45 3.00 0.69
CA LEU A 90 -9.40 2.10 0.05
C LEU A 90 -9.20 0.69 0.59
N PHE A 91 -10.29 -0.07 0.67
CA PHE A 91 -10.23 -1.49 0.95
C PHE A 91 -9.39 -2.22 -0.10
N LYS A 92 -8.47 -3.10 0.34
CA LYS A 92 -7.69 -3.97 -0.54
C LYS A 92 -8.10 -5.43 -0.39
N SER A 93 -8.11 -5.95 0.83
CA SER A 93 -8.49 -7.34 1.12
C SER A 93 -8.76 -7.53 2.61
N ALA A 94 -9.51 -8.56 2.95
CA ALA A 94 -9.63 -9.02 4.33
C ALA A 94 -9.66 -10.54 4.41
N GLU A 95 -8.92 -11.07 5.35
CA GLU A 95 -8.74 -12.50 5.61
C GLU A 95 -9.00 -12.79 7.08
N VAL A 96 -9.48 -13.99 7.38
CA VAL A 96 -9.78 -14.44 8.74
C VAL A 96 -9.43 -15.92 8.91
N VAL A 97 -8.89 -16.25 10.08
CA VAL A 97 -8.74 -17.63 10.57
C VAL A 97 -9.68 -17.77 11.76
N THR A 98 -10.68 -18.66 11.62
CA THR A 98 -11.67 -18.98 12.67
C THR A 98 -12.12 -20.43 12.52
N GLY A 99 -12.90 -20.93 13.48
CA GLY A 99 -13.45 -22.29 13.48
C GLY A 99 -14.87 -22.33 14.04
N SER A 100 -15.58 -23.43 13.81
CA SER A 100 -16.93 -23.64 14.36
C SER A 100 -16.92 -23.70 15.90
N SER A 101 -15.80 -24.11 16.50
CA SER A 101 -15.60 -24.20 17.95
C SER A 101 -14.19 -23.75 18.33
N TYR A 102 -13.98 -23.36 19.58
CA TYR A 102 -12.63 -23.07 20.11
C TYR A 102 -11.73 -24.31 20.13
N LYS A 103 -12.32 -25.51 20.04
CA LYS A 103 -11.61 -26.79 19.92
C LYS A 103 -11.32 -27.21 18.49
N SER A 104 -11.71 -26.43 17.47
CA SER A 104 -11.49 -26.80 16.06
C SER A 104 -9.99 -26.91 15.75
N TYR A 105 -9.61 -27.98 15.04
CA TYR A 105 -8.24 -28.24 14.61
C TYR A 105 -8.25 -28.96 13.25
N ASN A 106 -7.08 -29.06 12.60
CA ASN A 106 -6.95 -29.79 11.34
C ASN A 106 -6.47 -31.22 11.61
N PRO A 107 -7.30 -32.24 11.35
CA PRO A 107 -6.88 -33.64 11.48
C PRO A 107 -5.97 -34.06 10.31
N PHE A 108 -5.10 -35.04 10.56
CA PHE A 108 -4.31 -35.66 9.50
C PHE A 108 -5.21 -36.43 8.53
N GLY A 109 -4.93 -36.34 7.22
CA GLY A 109 -5.61 -37.13 6.19
C GLY A 109 -7.07 -36.74 5.91
N GLN A 110 -7.54 -35.60 6.44
CA GLN A 110 -8.90 -35.10 6.24
C GLN A 110 -8.88 -33.66 5.73
N ALA A 111 -10.03 -33.17 5.28
CA ALA A 111 -10.20 -31.77 4.91
C ALA A 111 -9.92 -30.84 6.11
N GLU A 112 -9.23 -29.73 5.85
CA GLU A 112 -8.90 -28.75 6.88
C GLU A 112 -10.18 -28.07 7.39
N GLN A 113 -10.32 -27.98 8.71
CA GLN A 113 -11.43 -27.30 9.38
C GLN A 113 -11.13 -25.83 9.68
N VAL A 114 -9.85 -25.49 9.82
CA VAL A 114 -9.37 -24.15 10.20
C VAL A 114 -8.20 -23.75 9.30
N ASN A 115 -8.44 -22.77 8.44
CA ASN A 115 -7.44 -22.19 7.55
C ASN A 115 -7.79 -20.72 7.26
N ILE A 116 -7.04 -20.09 6.34
CA ILE A 116 -7.33 -18.71 5.91
C ILE A 116 -8.59 -18.71 5.05
N GLN A 117 -9.57 -17.93 5.47
CA GLN A 117 -10.81 -17.67 4.75
C GLN A 117 -10.89 -16.19 4.38
N THR A 118 -11.64 -15.87 3.33
CA THR A 118 -11.97 -14.48 3.03
C THR A 118 -12.93 -13.94 4.08
N LEU A 119 -12.59 -12.81 4.70
CA LEU A 119 -13.55 -12.05 5.49
C LEU A 119 -14.37 -11.20 4.50
N PRO A 120 -15.71 -11.34 4.44
CA PRO A 120 -16.52 -10.63 3.45
C PRO A 120 -16.31 -9.12 3.50
N ALA A 121 -16.26 -8.45 2.35
CA ALA A 121 -16.10 -6.99 2.29
C ALA A 121 -17.23 -6.25 3.01
N SER A 122 -18.43 -6.85 3.15
CA SER A 122 -19.53 -6.32 3.96
C SER A 122 -19.18 -6.17 5.45
N ASN A 123 -18.21 -6.92 5.94
CA ASN A 123 -17.69 -6.84 7.31
C ASN A 123 -16.60 -5.78 7.45
N CYS A 124 -16.20 -5.10 6.38
CA CYS A 124 -15.12 -4.12 6.38
C CYS A 124 -15.57 -2.85 5.66
N LYS A 125 -15.92 -1.81 6.43
CA LYS A 125 -16.26 -0.50 5.87
C LYS A 125 -15.06 0.43 6.00
N VAL A 126 -14.69 1.07 4.89
CA VAL A 126 -13.57 2.02 4.85
C VAL A 126 -14.13 3.37 4.39
N ASN A 127 -14.05 4.36 5.26
CA ASN A 127 -14.56 5.72 5.04
C ASN A 127 -13.42 6.72 5.27
N GLY A 128 -12.68 7.04 4.21
CA GLY A 128 -11.51 7.92 4.31
C GLY A 128 -10.40 7.28 5.14
N ASN A 129 -10.16 7.80 6.34
CA ASN A 129 -9.18 7.28 7.29
C ASN A 129 -9.79 6.41 8.41
N VAL A 130 -11.10 6.20 8.38
CA VAL A 130 -11.83 5.37 9.36
C VAL A 130 -12.11 4.01 8.77
N VAL A 131 -11.84 2.97 9.55
CA VAL A 131 -12.03 1.57 9.19
C VAL A 131 -12.90 0.92 10.26
N GLU A 132 -14.04 0.38 9.86
CA GLU A 132 -14.93 -0.38 10.73
C GLU A 132 -14.92 -1.84 10.31
N VAL A 133 -14.64 -2.73 11.26
CA VAL A 133 -14.48 -4.17 11.02
C VAL A 133 -15.39 -4.95 11.96
N LYS A 134 -16.24 -5.81 11.39
CA LYS A 134 -17.04 -6.78 12.13
C LYS A 134 -16.33 -8.12 12.19
N LEU A 135 -15.72 -8.42 13.34
CA LEU A 135 -14.95 -9.62 13.59
C LEU A 135 -15.85 -10.78 14.05
N PRO A 136 -15.74 -11.98 13.46
CA PRO A 136 -16.32 -13.20 14.01
C PRO A 136 -15.79 -13.46 15.44
N SER A 137 -16.49 -14.30 16.20
CA SER A 137 -15.93 -14.82 17.46
C SER A 137 -14.67 -15.65 17.20
N LYS A 138 -13.80 -15.79 18.21
CA LYS A 138 -12.65 -16.71 18.23
C LYS A 138 -11.85 -16.68 16.93
N CYS A 139 -11.42 -15.48 16.53
CA CYS A 139 -10.79 -15.29 15.24
C CYS A 139 -9.51 -14.47 15.33
N VAL A 140 -8.63 -14.73 14.36
CA VAL A 140 -7.58 -13.79 13.96
C VAL A 140 -7.93 -13.29 12.58
N ALA A 141 -7.89 -11.97 12.35
CA ALA A 141 -8.19 -11.38 11.06
C ALA A 141 -7.07 -10.44 10.62
N MET A 142 -6.93 -10.27 9.31
CA MET A 142 -6.03 -9.32 8.68
C MET A 142 -6.83 -8.48 7.69
N VAL A 143 -6.86 -7.17 7.88
CA VAL A 143 -7.41 -6.21 6.93
C VAL A 143 -6.27 -5.45 6.28
N ARG A 144 -6.29 -5.38 4.96
CA ARG A 144 -5.30 -4.63 4.18
C ARG A 144 -5.98 -3.48 3.48
N LEU A 145 -5.34 -2.32 3.56
CA LEU A 145 -5.82 -1.08 3.00
C LEU A 145 -4.74 -0.55 2.07
N LYS A 146 -5.15 -0.07 0.90
CA LYS A 146 -4.26 0.68 0.01
C LYS A 146 -4.54 2.17 0.19
N PRO A 147 -3.55 3.04 0.07
CA PRO A 147 -3.79 4.47 0.09
C PRO A 147 -4.77 4.80 -1.05
N GLU A 148 -5.83 5.53 -0.71
CA GLU A 148 -6.65 6.20 -1.71
C GLU A 148 -5.72 7.26 -2.34
N PRO A 149 -5.60 7.31 -3.68
CA PRO A 149 -4.99 8.46 -4.31
C PRO A 149 -5.69 9.70 -3.76
N LYS A 150 -4.96 10.66 -3.19
CA LYS A 150 -5.57 11.89 -2.69
C LYS A 150 -6.28 12.55 -3.87
N ASN A 151 -7.59 12.35 -3.96
CA ASN A 151 -8.46 13.13 -4.83
C ASN A 151 -8.75 14.44 -4.08
N GLY A 152 -7.68 15.24 -3.98
CA GLY A 152 -7.63 16.56 -3.38
C GLY A 152 -7.32 17.67 -4.40
N VAL A 153 -7.06 17.32 -5.67
CA VAL A 153 -7.43 18.21 -6.77
C VAL A 153 -8.94 18.07 -6.90
N SER A 154 -9.67 19.19 -6.98
CA SER A 154 -10.96 19.20 -7.66
C SER A 154 -10.89 18.26 -8.86
N LYS A 155 -11.97 17.52 -9.16
CA LYS A 155 -12.17 17.09 -10.55
C LYS A 155 -12.15 18.36 -11.39
N MET A 156 -10.97 18.80 -11.83
CA MET A 156 -10.90 19.49 -13.10
C MET A 156 -11.28 18.40 -14.07
N HIS A 157 -12.50 18.53 -14.57
CA HIS A 157 -12.89 17.92 -15.82
C HIS A 157 -11.86 18.35 -16.87
N LEU A 158 -10.76 17.61 -16.94
CA LEU A 158 -9.94 17.57 -18.14
C LEU A 158 -10.61 16.52 -19.00
N SER A 159 -11.59 17.00 -19.77
CA SER A 159 -12.06 16.38 -20.99
C SER A 159 -10.86 16.26 -21.94
N GLY A 160 -9.98 15.30 -21.66
CA GLY A 160 -8.74 15.14 -22.38
C GLY A 160 -8.26 13.70 -22.37
N THR A 161 -7.88 13.22 -23.54
CA THR A 161 -7.35 11.87 -23.74
C THR A 161 -5.92 11.83 -23.17
N ILE A 162 -5.29 10.66 -22.99
CA ILE A 162 -3.90 10.49 -22.53
C ILE A 162 -2.89 11.43 -23.25
N ASN A 163 -3.20 11.84 -24.48
CA ASN A 163 -2.46 12.83 -25.26
C ASN A 163 -2.36 14.23 -24.61
N ASP A 164 -3.37 14.65 -23.85
CA ASP A 164 -3.42 15.99 -23.26
C ASP A 164 -2.45 16.15 -22.08
N ILE A 165 -2.16 15.06 -21.35
CA ILE A 165 -1.16 15.05 -20.27
C ILE A 165 0.26 15.03 -20.85
N ALA A 166 0.50 14.28 -21.92
CA ALA A 166 1.81 14.28 -22.59
C ALA A 166 2.15 15.65 -23.21
N ASN A 167 1.14 16.43 -23.58
CA ASN A 167 1.27 17.79 -24.09
C ASN A 167 1.45 18.84 -22.99
N ALA A 168 1.06 18.53 -21.75
CA ALA A 168 1.26 19.43 -20.61
C ALA A 168 2.74 19.59 -20.21
N PHE A 169 3.59 18.62 -20.55
CA PHE A 169 5.02 18.65 -20.27
C PHE A 169 5.84 18.96 -21.52
N SER A 170 6.72 19.95 -21.41
CA SER A 170 7.71 20.28 -22.43
C SER A 170 9.12 20.33 -21.84
N VAL A 171 10.10 19.98 -22.67
CA VAL A 171 11.52 20.03 -22.33
C VAL A 171 12.20 20.90 -23.37
N LYS A 172 12.98 21.88 -22.92
CA LYS A 172 13.72 22.80 -23.79
C LYS A 172 15.15 22.96 -23.28
N SER A 173 16.07 23.19 -24.21
CA SER A 173 17.41 23.68 -23.89
C SER A 173 17.38 25.20 -23.72
N GLY A 174 17.99 25.71 -22.65
CA GLY A 174 18.18 27.14 -22.41
C GLY A 174 19.64 27.55 -22.53
N ALA A 175 19.95 28.78 -22.12
CA ALA A 175 21.33 29.30 -22.12
C ALA A 175 22.27 28.42 -21.27
N ASN A 176 23.56 28.42 -21.64
CA ASN A 176 24.63 27.69 -20.94
C ASN A 176 24.37 26.18 -20.79
N GLY A 177 23.74 25.54 -21.78
CA GLY A 177 23.44 24.12 -21.75
C GLY A 177 22.47 23.72 -20.64
N SER A 178 21.56 24.63 -20.25
CA SER A 178 20.53 24.31 -19.27
C SER A 178 19.42 23.47 -19.89
N ILE A 179 18.89 22.51 -19.14
CA ILE A 179 17.71 21.73 -19.53
C ILE A 179 16.56 22.15 -18.63
N ILE A 180 15.52 22.71 -19.24
CA ILE A 180 14.36 23.26 -18.57
C ILE A 180 13.17 22.34 -18.82
N VAL A 181 12.55 21.87 -17.75
CA VAL A 181 11.30 21.11 -17.78
C VAL A 181 10.17 22.06 -17.39
N SER A 182 9.19 22.21 -18.27
CA SER A 182 8.01 23.04 -18.01
C SER A 182 6.76 22.18 -17.96
N SER A 183 5.86 22.53 -17.04
CA SER A 183 4.55 21.92 -16.89
C SER A 183 3.48 23.00 -16.93
N SER A 184 2.47 22.84 -17.78
CA SER A 184 1.27 23.69 -17.75
C SER A 184 0.28 23.28 -16.66
N VAL A 185 0.59 22.22 -15.91
CA VAL A 185 -0.23 21.69 -14.81
C VAL A 185 0.57 21.62 -13.50
N SER A 186 -0.10 21.88 -12.38
CA SER A 186 0.49 21.70 -11.05
C SER A 186 0.36 20.24 -10.62
N MET A 187 1.46 19.66 -10.15
CA MET A 187 1.52 18.28 -9.65
C MET A 187 1.50 18.29 -8.11
N GLU A 188 0.54 17.58 -7.53
CA GLU A 188 0.39 17.46 -6.07
C GLU A 188 1.47 16.60 -5.42
N THR A 189 2.07 15.69 -6.18
CA THR A 189 3.19 14.85 -5.73
C THR A 189 4.46 15.23 -6.49
N PRO A 190 5.63 15.22 -5.83
CA PRO A 190 6.88 15.40 -6.53
C PRO A 190 7.03 14.38 -7.66
N VAL A 191 7.45 14.82 -8.83
CA VAL A 191 7.84 13.93 -9.92
C VAL A 191 9.33 13.68 -9.87
N LEU A 192 9.71 12.48 -10.28
CA LEU A 192 11.08 12.12 -10.55
C LEU A 192 11.44 12.57 -11.97
N LEU A 193 12.43 13.46 -12.06
CA LEU A 193 13.03 13.90 -13.31
C LEU A 193 14.40 13.24 -13.45
N SER A 194 14.58 12.47 -14.51
CA SER A 194 15.85 11.80 -14.81
C SER A 194 16.35 12.23 -16.18
N LEU A 195 17.62 12.62 -16.27
CA LEU A 195 18.31 12.96 -17.51
C LEU A 195 19.26 11.83 -17.91
N TYR A 196 19.15 11.37 -19.15
CA TYR A 196 20.01 10.33 -19.73
C TYR A 196 20.76 10.87 -20.94
N SER A 197 22.02 10.46 -21.11
CA SER A 197 22.73 10.60 -22.38
C SER A 197 22.20 9.62 -23.42
N ALA A 198 22.56 9.84 -24.70
CA ALA A 198 22.15 8.97 -25.81
C ALA A 198 22.62 7.51 -25.68
N ASP A 199 23.66 7.25 -24.88
CA ASP A 199 24.15 5.91 -24.53
C ASP A 199 23.36 5.25 -23.37
N GLY A 200 22.35 5.92 -22.82
CA GLY A 200 21.49 5.42 -21.74
C GLY A 200 22.02 5.64 -20.34
N LYS A 201 23.18 6.30 -20.15
CA LYS A 201 23.72 6.60 -18.82
C LYS A 201 22.91 7.71 -18.13
N THR A 202 22.50 7.46 -16.88
CA THR A 202 21.88 8.49 -16.03
C THR A 202 22.90 9.57 -15.68
N LEU A 203 22.59 10.82 -16.02
CA LEU A 203 23.42 11.99 -15.72
C LEU A 203 22.91 12.76 -14.50
N ILE A 204 21.59 12.89 -14.38
CA ILE A 204 20.94 13.64 -13.30
C ILE A 204 19.67 12.89 -12.90
N GLU A 205 19.39 12.84 -11.61
CA GLU A 205 18.12 12.37 -11.08
C GLU A 205 17.70 13.30 -9.93
N SER A 206 16.50 13.86 -10.04
CA SER A 206 15.99 14.84 -9.07
C SER A 206 14.50 14.69 -8.89
N SER A 207 14.07 14.62 -7.62
CA SER A 207 12.66 14.77 -7.26
C SER A 207 12.29 16.26 -7.22
N LYS A 208 11.21 16.67 -7.90
CA LYS A 208 10.75 18.05 -7.97
C LYS A 208 9.24 18.14 -7.85
N SER A 209 8.75 18.98 -6.96
CA SER A 209 7.36 19.44 -6.99
C SER A 209 7.21 20.45 -8.13
N LEU A 210 6.47 20.07 -9.18
CA LEU A 210 6.16 20.95 -10.30
C LEU A 210 4.82 21.63 -10.05
N ASN A 211 4.83 22.81 -9.44
CA ASN A 211 3.71 23.73 -9.55
C ASN A 211 3.74 24.31 -10.97
N ALA A 212 2.59 24.56 -11.60
CA ALA A 212 2.51 25.06 -12.98
C ALA A 212 3.56 26.15 -13.24
N GLY A 213 4.47 25.90 -14.17
CA GLY A 213 5.73 26.64 -14.27
C GLY A 213 6.87 25.81 -14.85
N SER A 214 8.10 26.27 -14.64
CA SER A 214 9.31 25.61 -15.16
C SER A 214 10.36 25.42 -14.08
N CYS A 215 11.14 24.35 -14.20
CA CYS A 215 12.30 24.11 -13.37
C CYS A 215 13.52 23.73 -14.22
N ILE A 216 14.70 24.07 -13.73
CA ILE A 216 15.96 23.67 -14.33
C ILE A 216 16.31 22.27 -13.78
N LEU A 217 16.42 21.30 -14.69
CA LEU A 217 16.85 19.94 -14.38
C LEU A 217 18.38 19.82 -14.33
N GLY A 218 19.08 20.50 -15.23
CA GLY A 218 20.53 20.51 -15.29
C GLY A 218 21.08 21.78 -15.90
N ASN A 219 22.33 22.11 -15.56
CA ASN A 219 23.09 23.25 -16.08
C ASN A 219 24.43 22.74 -16.65
N ASN A 220 25.03 23.49 -17.57
CA ASN A 220 26.32 23.16 -18.19
C ASN A 220 26.33 21.78 -18.87
N ILE A 221 25.18 21.32 -19.39
CA ILE A 221 25.10 20.07 -20.14
C ILE A 221 25.80 20.28 -21.48
N GLY A 222 26.68 19.34 -21.82
CA GLY A 222 27.41 19.35 -23.08
C GLY A 222 26.49 19.28 -24.30
N LYS A 223 27.06 19.53 -25.49
CA LYS A 223 26.32 19.39 -26.74
C LYS A 223 26.02 17.92 -26.99
N GLY A 224 24.79 17.62 -27.39
CA GLY A 224 24.39 16.26 -27.67
C GLY A 224 22.89 16.03 -27.62
N ILE A 225 22.52 14.77 -27.80
CA ILE A 225 21.16 14.28 -27.66
C ILE A 225 21.00 13.68 -26.27
N TYR A 226 19.93 14.05 -25.60
CA TYR A 226 19.59 13.58 -24.27
C TYR A 226 18.12 13.18 -24.19
N PHE A 227 17.80 12.36 -23.21
CA PHE A 227 16.44 11.97 -22.90
C PHE A 227 16.08 12.41 -21.49
N VAL A 228 14.96 13.11 -21.36
CA VAL A 228 14.39 13.46 -20.06
C VAL A 228 13.21 12.56 -19.80
N LYS A 229 13.29 11.78 -18.74
CA LYS A 229 12.20 10.95 -18.23
C LYS A 229 11.52 11.64 -17.06
N ILE A 230 10.20 11.70 -17.12
CA ILE A 230 9.35 12.28 -16.10
C ILE A 230 8.48 11.15 -15.57
N THR A 231 8.73 10.75 -14.32
CA THR A 231 8.03 9.63 -13.67
C THR A 231 7.30 10.13 -12.44
N GLY A 232 6.04 9.73 -12.31
CA GLY A 232 5.18 10.09 -11.17
C GLY A 232 4.01 9.13 -11.05
N ASN A 233 3.05 9.42 -10.19
CA ASN A 233 1.89 8.56 -9.99
C ASN A 233 1.06 8.47 -11.29
N ASN A 234 1.16 7.35 -12.00
CA ASN A 234 0.59 7.10 -13.35
C ASN A 234 1.15 8.01 -14.48
N LEU A 235 2.28 8.67 -14.26
CA LEU A 235 2.99 9.46 -15.26
C LEU A 235 4.28 8.75 -15.63
N ASN A 236 4.46 8.45 -16.92
CA ASN A 236 5.71 7.90 -17.45
C ASN A 236 5.92 8.47 -18.85
N LEU A 237 6.62 9.60 -18.91
CA LEU A 237 6.89 10.32 -20.16
C LEU A 237 8.39 10.33 -20.41
N THR A 238 8.77 10.17 -21.67
CA THR A 238 10.15 10.41 -22.12
C THR A 238 10.11 11.43 -23.24
N LYS A 239 10.91 12.49 -23.12
CA LYS A 239 11.08 13.53 -24.14
C LYS A 239 12.55 13.55 -24.55
N GLN A 240 12.80 13.50 -25.85
CA GLN A 240 14.13 13.77 -26.39
C GLN A 240 14.38 15.27 -26.37
N ILE A 241 15.60 15.67 -26.05
CA ILE A 241 16.08 17.04 -26.19
C ILE A 241 17.45 17.05 -26.84
N VAL A 242 17.65 17.99 -27.76
CA VAL A 242 18.95 18.27 -28.36
C VAL A 242 19.49 19.53 -27.73
N VAL A 243 20.65 19.44 -27.08
CA VAL A 243 21.37 20.62 -26.57
C VAL A 243 22.26 21.12 -27.70
N GLY A 244 21.75 22.12 -28.42
CA GLY A 244 22.42 22.82 -29.52
C GLY A 244 23.33 23.95 -29.07
N LYS A 245 23.87 24.71 -30.03
CA LYS A 245 24.52 26.01 -29.75
C LYS A 245 23.49 27.04 -29.31
#